data_AF-A0A949LJP6-F1
#
_entry.id   AF-A0A949LJP6-F1
#
_cell.length_a   1.000
_cell.length_b   1.000
_cell.length_c   1.000
_cell.angle_alpha   90.00
_cell.angle_beta   90.00
_cell.angle_gamma   90.00
#
_symmetry.space_group_name_H-M   'P 1'
#
loop_
_entity.id
_entity.type
_entity.pdbx_description
1 polymer ?
#
loop_
_entity_poly.entity_id
_entity_poly.type
_entity_poly.pdbx_seq_one_letter_code
_entity_poly.pdbx_strand_id
1 'polypeptide(L)'
;VKGKLPYGLIQPNRVQGHFWGRPEIMNMIGLQSLLGVRLDDYKRLMSMQYDKLLAFVGFDSMNDELYDQFRSAGYVSSATPGARVEDLTPKVPENALQEINMIIEMIDEVGGFKNILSGQGEPGVRAGNHAQMLLKTASPRLRDRALLVERQCADFGDSSLELLAAKEAKAYWVDETANEKTEFLLAQLPDDRRITVDSHSASPVYEDDHKEVVGFLAKSGIIDGESVLDLLPVPNRDMLKQRFKQMQAQKAQFLQEHPEMVAKMEQHGHK
;
A
#
# COMPACT_ATOMS: atom_id res chain seq x y z
N VAL A 1 -36.16 -9.83 -13.33
CA VAL A 1 -35.90 -8.79 -14.35
C VAL A 1 -35.58 -9.43 -15.68
N LYS A 2 -36.30 -9.12 -16.76
CA LYS A 2 -36.08 -9.74 -18.07
C LYS A 2 -34.76 -9.22 -18.67
N GLY A 3 -33.82 -10.12 -18.98
CA GLY A 3 -32.59 -9.79 -19.71
C GLY A 3 -31.40 -9.28 -18.89
N LYS A 4 -31.50 -9.16 -17.56
CA LYS A 4 -30.35 -8.80 -16.69
C LYS A 4 -29.65 -10.06 -16.16
N LEU A 5 -28.32 -10.05 -16.21
CA LEU A 5 -27.45 -11.13 -15.72
C LEU A 5 -26.58 -10.60 -14.57
N PRO A 6 -26.27 -11.42 -13.54
CA PRO A 6 -25.40 -11.05 -12.44
C PRO A 6 -23.92 -11.21 -12.84
N TYR A 7 -23.53 -10.67 -13.99
CA TYR A 7 -22.14 -10.70 -14.45
C TYR A 7 -21.68 -9.28 -14.70
N GLY A 8 -20.77 -8.81 -13.85
CA GLY A 8 -20.11 -7.51 -13.98
C GLY A 8 -18.71 -7.71 -14.56
N LEU A 9 -18.38 -6.95 -15.61
CA LEU A 9 -17.03 -6.94 -16.16
C LEU A 9 -16.16 -5.99 -15.33
N ILE A 10 -15.17 -6.53 -14.64
CA ILE A 10 -14.17 -5.76 -13.90
C ILE A 10 -12.96 -5.55 -14.82
N GLN A 11 -12.61 -4.28 -15.04
CA GLN A 11 -11.51 -3.84 -15.89
C GLN A 11 -10.76 -2.72 -15.17
N PRO A 12 -9.60 -2.97 -14.57
CA PRO A 12 -8.79 -1.93 -13.93
C PRO A 12 -8.27 -0.89 -14.94
N ASN A 13 -8.01 -1.31 -16.18
CA ASN A 13 -7.47 -0.48 -17.25
C ASN A 13 -8.18 -0.73 -18.58
N ARG A 14 -9.18 0.09 -18.92
CA ARG A 14 -9.90 -0.02 -20.20
C ARG A 14 -9.00 0.43 -21.35
N VAL A 15 -8.58 -0.51 -22.20
CA VAL A 15 -7.79 -0.26 -23.41
C VAL A 15 -8.43 -0.98 -24.58
N GLN A 16 -8.50 -0.31 -25.74
CA GLN A 16 -9.04 -0.91 -26.95
C GLN A 16 -8.25 -2.19 -27.31
N GLY A 17 -8.97 -3.25 -27.67
CA GLY A 17 -8.37 -4.56 -27.99
C GLY A 17 -8.09 -5.46 -26.78
N HIS A 18 -8.30 -4.99 -25.54
CA HIS A 18 -8.15 -5.82 -24.33
C HIS A 18 -9.49 -5.99 -23.62
N PHE A 19 -10.09 -7.19 -23.71
CA PHE A 19 -11.39 -7.47 -23.10
C PHE A 19 -11.39 -7.35 -21.56
N TRP A 20 -10.32 -7.79 -20.88
CA TRP A 20 -10.18 -7.66 -19.42
C TRP A 20 -9.42 -6.40 -18.98
N GLY A 21 -9.09 -5.54 -19.95
CA GLY A 21 -8.18 -4.43 -19.75
C GLY A 21 -6.70 -4.80 -19.78
N ARG A 22 -5.83 -3.79 -19.78
CA ARG A 22 -4.36 -3.98 -19.83
C ARG A 22 -3.79 -4.13 -18.40
N PRO A 23 -3.14 -5.26 -18.06
CA PRO A 23 -2.53 -5.40 -16.74
C PRO A 23 -1.34 -4.44 -16.57
N GLU A 24 -1.21 -3.79 -15.41
CA GLU A 24 -0.07 -2.90 -15.10
C GLU A 24 1.26 -3.66 -15.11
N ILE A 25 1.25 -4.95 -14.76
CA ILE A 25 2.42 -5.84 -14.80
C ILE A 25 3.04 -5.90 -16.20
N MET A 26 2.24 -5.76 -17.27
CA MET A 26 2.75 -5.78 -18.64
C MET A 26 3.80 -4.70 -18.90
N ASN A 27 3.72 -3.57 -18.21
CA ASN A 27 4.69 -2.48 -18.33
C ASN A 27 6.01 -2.81 -17.60
N MET A 28 5.96 -3.67 -16.59
CA MET A 28 7.11 -4.04 -15.76
C MET A 28 7.89 -5.23 -16.31
N ILE A 29 7.25 -6.14 -17.05
CA ILE A 29 7.89 -7.37 -17.55
C ILE A 29 9.19 -7.08 -18.33
N GLY A 30 9.19 -6.05 -19.19
CA GLY A 30 10.37 -5.67 -19.97
C GLY A 30 11.54 -5.23 -19.08
N LEU A 31 11.26 -4.42 -18.06
CA LEU A 31 12.26 -3.94 -17.11
C LEU A 31 12.74 -5.05 -16.17
N GLN A 32 11.86 -5.95 -15.74
CA GLN A 32 12.22 -7.13 -14.94
C GLN A 32 13.14 -8.07 -15.73
N SER A 33 12.85 -8.30 -17.01
CA SER A 33 13.72 -9.08 -17.88
C SER A 33 15.08 -8.43 -18.06
N LEU A 34 15.13 -7.11 -18.25
CA LEU A 34 16.38 -6.36 -18.36
C LEU A 34 17.22 -6.45 -17.07
N LEU A 35 16.56 -6.29 -15.92
CA LEU A 35 17.19 -6.43 -14.62
C LEU A 35 17.79 -7.84 -14.43
N GLY A 36 17.04 -8.88 -14.81
CA GLY A 36 17.52 -10.27 -14.76
C GLY A 36 18.79 -10.46 -15.59
N VAL A 37 18.79 -10.00 -16.84
CA VAL A 37 19.98 -10.08 -17.71
C VAL A 37 21.18 -9.34 -17.10
N ARG A 38 20.97 -8.13 -16.57
CA ARG A 38 22.04 -7.34 -15.96
C ARG A 38 22.61 -7.97 -14.69
N LEU A 39 21.76 -8.56 -13.86
CA LEU A 39 22.21 -9.28 -12.66
C LEU A 39 23.01 -10.54 -13.02
N ASP A 40 22.60 -11.27 -14.06
CA ASP A 40 23.34 -12.43 -14.55
C ASP A 40 24.70 -12.04 -15.14
N ASP A 41 24.77 -10.96 -15.93
CA ASP A 41 26.02 -10.40 -16.44
C ASP A 41 26.94 -9.97 -15.30
N TYR A 42 26.41 -9.26 -14.30
CA TYR A 42 27.16 -8.83 -13.12
C TYR A 42 27.70 -10.02 -12.33
N LYS A 43 26.84 -11.02 -12.08
CA LYS A 43 27.24 -12.27 -11.41
C LYS A 43 28.37 -12.96 -12.19
N ARG A 44 28.27 -13.06 -13.51
CA ARG A 44 29.30 -13.66 -14.36
C ARG A 44 30.63 -12.90 -14.27
N LEU A 45 30.60 -11.57 -14.32
CA LEU A 45 31.80 -10.74 -14.16
C LEU A 45 32.43 -10.93 -12.78
N MET A 46 31.63 -10.93 -11.71
CA MET A 46 32.11 -11.20 -10.35
C MET A 46 32.70 -12.60 -10.22
N SER A 47 32.07 -13.62 -10.80
CA SER A 47 32.62 -14.98 -10.81
C SER A 47 33.97 -15.07 -11.50
N MET A 48 34.18 -14.35 -12.61
CA MET A 48 35.49 -14.28 -13.27
C MET A 48 36.52 -13.49 -12.45
N GLN A 49 36.10 -12.57 -11.57
CA GLN A 49 37.03 -11.92 -10.64
C GLN A 49 37.51 -12.83 -9.51
N TYR A 50 36.64 -13.71 -9.02
CA TYR A 50 37.02 -14.75 -8.05
C TYR A 50 37.84 -15.84 -8.71
N ASP A 51 37.45 -16.27 -9.90
CA ASP A 51 38.17 -17.24 -10.70
C ASP A 51 38.85 -16.59 -11.91
N LYS A 52 40.02 -16.00 -11.63
CA LYS A 52 40.74 -15.15 -12.58
C LYS A 52 41.19 -15.92 -13.81
N LEU A 53 41.01 -15.29 -14.97
CA LEU A 53 41.53 -15.77 -16.25
C LEU A 53 42.99 -15.32 -16.38
N LEU A 54 43.89 -16.23 -16.06
CA LEU A 54 45.33 -16.00 -16.06
C LEU A 54 45.93 -16.57 -17.35
N ALA A 55 46.61 -15.73 -18.12
CA ALA A 55 47.38 -16.14 -19.28
C ALA A 55 48.85 -16.31 -18.89
N PHE A 56 49.41 -17.47 -19.19
CA PHE A 56 50.81 -17.79 -18.98
C PHE A 56 51.56 -17.57 -20.30
N VAL A 57 52.28 -16.45 -20.40
CA VAL A 57 53.03 -16.08 -21.61
C VAL A 57 54.50 -16.47 -21.42
N GLY A 58 55.04 -17.26 -22.37
CA GLY A 58 56.45 -17.68 -22.35
C GLY A 58 56.77 -18.93 -21.53
N PHE A 59 55.76 -19.75 -21.20
CA PHE A 59 55.95 -21.08 -20.61
C PHE A 59 56.01 -22.14 -21.72
N ASP A 60 57.10 -22.90 -21.77
CA ASP A 60 57.39 -23.87 -22.85
C ASP A 60 56.63 -25.21 -22.67
N SER A 61 56.22 -25.52 -21.44
CA SER A 61 55.35 -26.65 -21.11
C SER A 61 54.53 -26.34 -19.87
N MET A 62 53.24 -26.03 -20.06
CA MET A 62 52.32 -25.86 -18.94
C MET A 62 51.73 -27.24 -18.59
N ASN A 63 52.20 -27.82 -17.49
CA ASN A 63 51.62 -29.05 -16.94
C ASN A 63 50.52 -28.69 -15.94
N ASP A 64 49.46 -29.49 -15.85
CA ASP A 64 48.32 -29.25 -14.94
C ASP A 64 48.78 -29.08 -13.48
N GLU A 65 49.86 -29.77 -13.08
CA GLU A 65 50.47 -29.65 -11.75
C GLU A 65 51.07 -28.26 -11.47
N LEU A 66 51.65 -27.60 -12.48
CA LEU A 66 52.19 -26.25 -12.34
C LEU A 66 51.06 -25.21 -12.27
N TYR A 67 49.95 -25.45 -12.98
CA TYR A 67 48.76 -24.62 -12.89
C TYR A 67 48.07 -24.75 -11.51
N ASP A 68 47.97 -25.97 -10.96
CA ASP A 68 47.44 -26.20 -9.61
C ASP A 68 48.36 -25.63 -8.52
N GLN A 69 49.69 -25.67 -8.70
CA GLN A 69 50.63 -24.98 -7.81
C GLN A 69 50.45 -23.46 -7.86
N PHE A 70 50.20 -22.87 -9.03
CA PHE A 70 49.91 -21.44 -9.10
C PHE A 70 48.62 -21.08 -8.36
N ARG A 71 47.56 -21.87 -8.53
CA ARG A 71 46.25 -21.61 -7.92
C ARG A 71 46.24 -21.81 -6.40
N SER A 72 47.06 -22.73 -5.89
CA SER A 72 47.15 -23.05 -4.45
C SER A 72 48.22 -22.25 -3.70
N ALA A 73 49.40 -22.03 -4.30
CA ALA A 73 50.54 -21.40 -3.65
C ALA A 73 50.77 -19.94 -4.09
N GLY A 74 50.16 -19.49 -5.20
CA GLY A 74 50.22 -18.11 -5.68
C GLY A 74 51.50 -17.72 -6.43
N TYR A 75 52.39 -18.68 -6.71
CA TYR A 75 53.60 -18.47 -7.50
C TYR A 75 53.94 -19.72 -8.31
N VAL A 76 54.60 -19.53 -9.45
CA VAL A 76 55.18 -20.61 -10.27
C VAL A 76 56.64 -20.28 -10.52
N SER A 77 57.51 -21.26 -10.29
CA SER A 77 58.91 -21.18 -10.66
C SER A 77 59.07 -21.70 -12.08
N SER A 78 59.46 -20.83 -13.01
CA SER A 78 59.82 -21.22 -14.38
C SER A 78 61.31 -20.98 -14.62
N ALA A 79 61.95 -21.95 -15.30
CA ALA A 79 63.34 -21.84 -15.73
C ALA A 79 63.52 -20.94 -16.97
N THR A 80 62.41 -20.52 -17.61
CA THR A 80 62.45 -19.74 -18.86
C THR A 80 62.55 -18.24 -18.57
N PRO A 81 63.65 -17.56 -19.00
CA PRO A 81 63.81 -16.12 -18.80
C PRO A 81 62.73 -15.34 -19.58
N GLY A 82 61.91 -14.57 -18.87
CA GLY A 82 60.87 -13.73 -19.47
C GLY A 82 59.44 -14.28 -19.39
N ALA A 83 59.23 -15.43 -18.77
CA ALA A 83 57.89 -15.96 -18.51
C ALA A 83 57.11 -15.04 -17.55
N ARG A 84 55.88 -14.66 -17.94
CA ARG A 84 55.01 -13.77 -17.16
C ARG A 84 53.59 -14.32 -17.12
N VAL A 85 52.91 -14.06 -15.99
CA VAL A 85 51.48 -14.32 -15.85
C VAL A 85 50.75 -13.00 -16.04
N GLU A 86 49.90 -12.92 -17.06
CA GLU A 86 49.07 -11.75 -17.34
C GLU A 86 47.63 -12.04 -16.93
N ASP A 87 47.04 -11.12 -16.17
CA ASP A 87 45.64 -11.19 -15.76
C ASP A 87 44.76 -10.64 -16.89
N LEU A 88 44.06 -11.53 -17.60
CA LEU A 88 43.11 -11.18 -18.66
C LEU A 88 41.68 -11.04 -18.13
N THR A 89 41.48 -11.05 -16.81
CA THR A 89 40.15 -10.96 -16.22
C THR A 89 39.48 -9.62 -16.55
N PRO A 90 38.25 -9.64 -17.13
CA PRO A 90 37.50 -8.42 -17.34
C PRO A 90 37.24 -7.68 -16.02
N LYS A 91 37.54 -6.38 -15.97
CA LYS A 91 37.21 -5.56 -14.82
C LYS A 91 35.70 -5.31 -14.78
N VAL A 92 35.11 -5.38 -13.59
CA VAL A 92 33.72 -4.94 -13.38
C VAL A 92 33.67 -3.44 -13.70
N PRO A 93 32.76 -3.00 -14.59
CA PRO A 93 32.63 -1.58 -14.87
C PRO A 93 32.15 -0.85 -13.61
N GLU A 94 32.77 0.29 -13.28
CA GLU A 94 32.43 1.10 -12.09
C GLU A 94 30.95 1.54 -12.09
N ASN A 95 30.36 1.65 -13.27
CA ASN A 95 28.97 2.05 -13.45
C ASN A 95 27.96 0.88 -13.41
N ALA A 96 28.40 -0.38 -13.26
CA ALA A 96 27.51 -1.55 -13.30
C ALA A 96 26.43 -1.50 -12.21
N LEU A 97 26.82 -1.14 -10.98
CA LEU A 97 25.89 -1.00 -9.86
C LEU A 97 24.97 0.21 -10.02
N GLN A 98 25.47 1.29 -10.62
CA GLN A 98 24.65 2.47 -10.92
C GLN A 98 23.58 2.16 -11.96
N GLU A 99 23.92 1.40 -13.01
CA GLU A 99 22.97 0.96 -14.02
C GLU A 99 21.87 0.07 -13.42
N ILE A 100 22.22 -0.87 -12.53
CA ILE A 100 21.24 -1.71 -11.81
C ILE A 100 20.30 -0.83 -10.97
N ASN A 101 20.84 0.14 -10.24
CA ASN A 101 20.03 1.06 -9.44
C ASN A 101 19.09 1.90 -10.32
N MET A 102 19.54 2.39 -11.47
CA MET A 102 18.68 3.11 -12.41
C MET A 102 17.55 2.22 -12.96
N ILE A 103 17.80 0.94 -13.23
CA ILE A 103 16.76 0.00 -13.68
C ILE A 103 15.73 -0.23 -12.56
N ILE A 104 16.17 -0.34 -11.31
CA ILE A 104 15.26 -0.47 -10.15
C ILE A 104 14.42 0.81 -10.00
N GLU A 105 15.03 2.00 -10.10
CA GLU A 105 14.30 3.27 -10.06
C GLU A 105 13.27 3.39 -11.20
N MET A 106 13.60 2.93 -12.40
CA MET A 106 12.66 2.85 -13.52
C MET A 106 11.50 1.87 -13.25
N ILE A 107 11.76 0.74 -12.58
CA ILE A 107 10.71 -0.20 -12.16
C ILE A 107 9.77 0.46 -11.15
N ASP A 108 10.31 1.15 -10.16
CA ASP A 108 9.52 1.84 -9.13
C ASP A 108 8.68 2.99 -9.71
N GLU A 109 9.24 3.73 -10.68
CA GLU A 109 8.52 4.79 -11.38
C GLU A 109 7.38 4.23 -12.24
N VAL A 110 7.63 3.17 -13.01
CA VAL A 110 6.62 2.54 -13.87
C VAL A 110 5.55 1.82 -13.04
N GLY A 111 5.96 1.15 -11.98
CA GLY A 111 5.08 0.45 -11.03
C GLY A 111 4.25 1.38 -10.16
N GLY A 112 4.62 2.67 -10.09
CA GLY A 112 3.91 3.65 -9.28
C GLY A 112 4.17 3.51 -7.77
N PHE A 113 5.17 2.70 -7.37
CA PHE A 113 5.62 2.54 -6.00
C PHE A 113 6.85 3.41 -5.74
N LYS A 114 6.71 4.73 -5.89
CA LYS A 114 7.80 5.64 -5.50
C LYS A 114 8.11 5.42 -4.01
N ASN A 115 9.39 5.43 -3.62
CA ASN A 115 9.84 5.16 -2.23
C ASN A 115 9.11 5.95 -1.13
N ILE A 116 8.49 7.07 -1.49
CA ILE A 116 7.63 7.84 -0.59
C ILE A 116 6.42 7.02 -0.11
N LEU A 117 5.84 6.17 -0.98
CA LEU A 117 4.69 5.31 -0.67
C LEU A 117 5.04 4.12 0.23
N SER A 118 6.31 3.68 0.26
CA SER A 118 6.77 2.60 1.15
C SER A 118 7.14 3.10 2.55
N GLY A 119 6.89 4.39 2.84
CA GLY A 119 7.24 5.01 4.12
C GLY A 119 8.74 5.21 4.31
N GLN A 120 9.55 4.98 3.27
CA GLN A 120 10.95 5.37 3.26
C GLN A 120 10.99 6.88 3.05
N GLY A 121 11.14 7.62 4.15
CA GLY A 121 11.37 9.06 4.11
C GLY A 121 12.57 9.37 3.21
N GLU A 122 12.39 10.32 2.31
CA GLU A 122 13.48 10.82 1.48
C GLU A 122 14.61 11.33 2.39
N PRO A 123 15.89 10.99 2.11
CA PRO A 123 17.00 11.35 2.99
C PRO A 123 17.11 12.87 3.14
N GLY A 124 16.57 13.41 4.24
CA GLY A 124 16.54 14.85 4.54
C GLY A 124 15.22 15.38 5.10
N VAL A 125 14.10 14.67 4.96
CA VAL A 125 12.78 15.17 5.38
C VAL A 125 12.43 14.68 6.79
N ARG A 126 12.63 15.54 7.80
CA ARG A 126 12.35 15.23 9.24
C ARG A 126 10.90 15.50 9.68
N ALA A 127 10.02 15.95 8.78
CA ALA A 127 8.66 16.33 9.12
C ALA A 127 7.65 15.34 8.52
N GLY A 128 6.95 14.60 9.37
CA GLY A 128 5.86 13.70 8.98
C GLY A 128 4.81 14.38 8.08
N ASN A 129 4.57 15.68 8.28
CA ASN A 129 3.63 16.47 7.48
C ASN A 129 4.04 16.58 5.99
N HIS A 130 5.33 16.68 5.68
CA HIS A 130 5.81 16.72 4.29
C HIS A 130 5.77 15.34 3.64
N ALA A 131 6.10 14.28 4.38
CA ALA A 131 5.95 12.91 3.92
C ALA A 131 4.48 12.58 3.61
N GLN A 132 3.54 13.03 4.45
CA GLN A 132 2.10 12.84 4.26
C GLN A 132 1.56 13.64 3.07
N MET A 133 2.05 14.87 2.80
CA MET A 133 1.71 15.61 1.57
C MET A 133 2.27 14.95 0.30
N LEU A 134 3.50 14.43 0.35
CA LEU A 134 4.08 13.72 -0.78
C LEU A 134 3.37 12.38 -1.04
N LEU A 135 2.96 11.67 0.02
CA LEU A 135 2.14 10.48 -0.06
C LEU A 135 0.77 10.77 -0.69
N LYS A 136 0.14 11.90 -0.32
CA LYS A 136 -1.09 12.42 -0.97
C LYS A 136 -0.88 12.84 -2.43
N THR A 137 0.33 13.22 -2.81
CA THR A 137 0.70 13.58 -4.19
C THR A 137 1.05 12.35 -5.04
N ALA A 138 1.54 11.27 -4.42
CA ALA A 138 1.91 10.01 -5.09
C ALA A 138 0.75 9.00 -5.17
N SER A 139 -0.24 9.07 -4.26
CA SER A 139 -1.43 8.22 -4.25
C SER A 139 -2.47 8.41 -5.37
N PRO A 140 -2.53 9.51 -6.16
CA PRO A 140 -3.61 9.70 -7.15
C PRO A 140 -3.69 8.59 -8.20
N ARG A 141 -2.55 8.05 -8.65
CA ARG A 141 -2.56 6.97 -9.65
C ARG A 141 -3.17 5.68 -9.10
N LEU A 142 -2.86 5.31 -7.86
CA LEU A 142 -3.46 4.13 -7.22
C LEU A 142 -4.93 4.36 -6.88
N ARG A 143 -5.26 5.56 -6.38
CA ARG A 143 -6.62 5.97 -6.04
C ARG A 143 -7.54 5.96 -7.26
N ASP A 144 -7.14 6.58 -8.37
CA ASP A 144 -7.99 6.66 -9.56
C ASP A 144 -8.28 5.26 -10.14
N ARG A 145 -7.32 4.33 -10.04
CA ARG A 145 -7.50 2.93 -10.44
C ARG A 145 -8.45 2.19 -9.51
N ALA A 146 -8.28 2.36 -8.20
CA ALA A 146 -9.15 1.72 -7.23
C ALA A 146 -10.57 2.29 -7.30
N LEU A 147 -10.76 3.61 -7.48
CA LEU A 147 -12.09 4.23 -7.68
C LEU A 147 -12.80 3.69 -8.91
N LEU A 148 -12.05 3.40 -9.99
CA LEU A 148 -12.62 2.82 -11.20
C LEU A 148 -13.13 1.39 -10.95
N VAL A 149 -12.37 0.58 -10.21
CA VAL A 149 -12.77 -0.78 -9.83
C VAL A 149 -13.95 -0.74 -8.86
N GLU A 150 -13.96 0.17 -7.88
CA GLU A 150 -15.08 0.35 -6.94
C GLU A 150 -16.38 0.68 -7.64
N ARG A 151 -16.36 1.58 -8.64
CA ARG A 151 -17.55 1.88 -9.45
C ARG A 151 -18.07 0.64 -10.17
N GLN A 152 -17.18 -0.18 -10.72
CA GLN A 152 -17.57 -1.44 -11.39
C GLN A 152 -18.14 -2.46 -10.39
N CYS A 153 -17.59 -2.53 -9.18
CA CYS A 153 -18.11 -3.36 -8.10
C CYS A 153 -19.47 -2.86 -7.59
N ALA A 154 -19.67 -1.54 -7.52
CA ALA A 154 -20.94 -0.91 -7.17
C ALA A 154 -22.03 -1.23 -8.20
N ASP A 155 -21.74 -1.06 -9.50
CA ASP A 155 -22.66 -1.41 -10.60
C ASP A 155 -23.06 -2.91 -10.56
N PHE A 156 -22.09 -3.78 -10.24
CA PHE A 156 -22.34 -5.20 -10.03
C PHE A 156 -23.21 -5.46 -8.80
N GLY A 157 -22.95 -4.76 -7.69
CA GLY A 157 -23.76 -4.81 -6.48
C GLY A 157 -25.21 -4.43 -6.76
N ASP A 158 -25.45 -3.31 -7.44
CA ASP A 158 -26.79 -2.84 -7.81
C ASP A 158 -27.54 -3.88 -8.63
N SER A 159 -26.89 -4.43 -9.65
CA SER A 159 -27.47 -5.48 -10.51
C SER A 159 -27.79 -6.75 -9.70
N SER A 160 -26.92 -7.12 -8.78
CA SER A 160 -27.09 -8.31 -7.93
C SER A 160 -28.23 -8.11 -6.94
N LEU A 161 -28.33 -6.94 -6.31
CA LEU A 161 -29.38 -6.60 -5.36
C LEU A 161 -30.75 -6.50 -6.06
N GLU A 162 -30.80 -6.05 -7.31
CA GLU A 162 -32.03 -6.03 -8.12
C GLU A 162 -32.51 -7.45 -8.45
N LEU A 163 -31.58 -8.34 -8.77
CA LEU A 163 -31.88 -9.76 -9.01
C LEU A 163 -32.32 -10.48 -7.73
N LEU A 164 -31.69 -10.17 -6.59
CA LEU A 164 -32.09 -10.69 -5.28
C LEU A 164 -33.48 -10.21 -4.90
N ALA A 165 -33.76 -8.90 -5.01
CA ALA A 165 -35.08 -8.35 -4.73
C ALA A 165 -36.19 -8.98 -5.60
N ALA A 166 -35.88 -9.35 -6.85
CA ALA A 166 -36.82 -9.98 -7.76
C ALA A 166 -37.02 -11.49 -7.52
N LYS A 167 -36.06 -12.19 -6.89
CA LYS A 167 -36.07 -13.65 -6.74
C LYS A 167 -36.35 -14.12 -5.31
N GLU A 168 -35.94 -13.34 -4.32
CA GLU A 168 -35.94 -13.74 -2.92
C GLU A 168 -36.98 -12.93 -2.14
N ALA A 169 -37.98 -13.64 -1.60
CA ALA A 169 -38.99 -13.08 -0.71
C ALA A 169 -38.59 -13.25 0.77
N LYS A 170 -37.31 -13.00 1.08
CA LYS A 170 -36.80 -13.08 2.46
C LYS A 170 -37.06 -11.77 3.20
N ALA A 171 -37.60 -11.88 4.40
CA ALA A 171 -37.75 -10.77 5.33
C ALA A 171 -36.40 -10.47 6.01
N TYR A 172 -36.01 -9.20 5.99
CA TYR A 172 -34.85 -8.65 6.68
C TYR A 172 -35.32 -7.82 7.87
N TRP A 173 -34.54 -7.83 8.95
CA TRP A 173 -34.85 -7.14 10.20
C TRP A 173 -34.07 -5.84 10.28
N VAL A 174 -34.74 -4.74 10.66
CA VAL A 174 -34.08 -3.43 10.86
C VAL A 174 -33.37 -3.35 12.20
N ASP A 175 -33.87 -4.06 13.21
CA ASP A 175 -33.33 -4.07 14.56
C ASP A 175 -33.70 -5.40 15.23
N GLU A 176 -32.73 -6.25 15.55
CA GLU A 176 -32.99 -7.53 16.24
C GLU A 176 -33.44 -7.34 17.69
N THR A 177 -33.26 -6.13 18.23
CA THR A 177 -33.47 -5.76 19.64
C THR A 177 -34.75 -4.98 19.90
N ALA A 178 -35.44 -4.51 18.85
CA ALA A 178 -36.70 -3.79 18.99
C ALA A 178 -37.88 -4.77 19.10
N ASN A 179 -38.77 -4.53 20.08
CA ASN A 179 -39.95 -5.35 20.36
C ASN A 179 -41.07 -5.22 19.29
N GLU A 180 -40.78 -4.57 18.16
CA GLU A 180 -41.69 -4.34 17.05
C GLU A 180 -41.22 -5.15 15.84
N LYS A 181 -42.17 -5.72 15.08
CA LYS A 181 -41.87 -6.43 13.83
C LYS A 181 -41.49 -5.45 12.73
N THR A 182 -40.28 -4.91 12.80
CA THR A 182 -39.64 -4.17 11.70
C THR A 182 -39.01 -5.15 10.72
N GLU A 183 -39.87 -5.91 10.02
CA GLU A 183 -39.50 -6.78 8.91
C GLU A 183 -39.73 -6.03 7.58
N PHE A 184 -38.75 -6.04 6.69
CA PHE A 184 -38.90 -5.53 5.33
C PHE A 184 -38.41 -6.52 4.27
N LEU A 185 -39.01 -6.47 3.09
CA LEU A 185 -38.56 -7.23 1.92
C LEU A 185 -37.62 -6.36 1.09
N LEU A 186 -36.64 -6.97 0.41
CA LEU A 186 -35.78 -6.24 -0.51
C LEU A 186 -36.55 -5.59 -1.69
N ALA A 187 -37.73 -6.11 -2.00
CA ALA A 187 -38.64 -5.53 -2.99
C ALA A 187 -39.34 -4.25 -2.51
N GLN A 188 -39.33 -3.97 -1.20
CA GLN A 188 -39.88 -2.73 -0.62
C GLN A 188 -38.83 -1.60 -0.54
N LEU A 189 -37.57 -1.89 -0.91
CA LEU A 189 -36.55 -0.85 -0.99
C LEU A 189 -36.93 0.18 -2.07
N PRO A 190 -36.63 1.46 -1.84
CA PRO A 190 -36.82 2.50 -2.85
C PRO A 190 -36.11 2.18 -4.17
N ASP A 191 -36.74 2.53 -5.29
CA ASP A 191 -36.19 2.32 -6.64
C ASP A 191 -34.93 3.17 -6.92
N ASP A 192 -34.72 4.24 -6.14
CA ASP A 192 -33.57 5.16 -6.26
C ASP A 192 -32.35 4.75 -5.43
N ARG A 193 -32.39 3.55 -4.84
CA ARG A 193 -31.26 2.99 -4.08
C ARG A 193 -29.99 2.87 -4.94
N ARG A 194 -28.85 3.07 -4.30
CA ARG A 194 -27.52 2.85 -4.89
C ARG A 194 -26.64 2.13 -3.90
N ILE A 195 -25.94 1.10 -4.37
CA ILE A 195 -24.89 0.44 -3.62
C ILE A 195 -23.59 1.18 -3.89
N THR A 196 -22.89 1.53 -2.82
CA THR A 196 -21.53 2.06 -2.88
C THR A 196 -20.59 1.04 -2.25
N VAL A 197 -19.51 0.71 -2.95
CA VAL A 197 -18.41 -0.06 -2.39
C VAL A 197 -17.31 0.93 -2.04
N ASP A 198 -17.10 1.16 -0.75
CA ASP A 198 -16.02 2.01 -0.26
C ASP A 198 -14.93 1.13 0.33
N SER A 199 -13.82 1.00 -0.39
CA SER A 199 -12.61 0.31 0.06
C SER A 199 -11.48 1.31 0.38
N HIS A 200 -11.68 2.61 0.13
CA HIS A 200 -10.66 3.63 0.34
C HIS A 200 -10.65 4.18 1.76
N SER A 201 -11.78 4.20 2.46
CA SER A 201 -11.84 4.64 3.87
C SER A 201 -11.05 3.75 4.83
N ALA A 202 -10.75 2.50 4.44
CA ALA A 202 -9.93 1.56 5.21
C ALA A 202 -8.42 1.60 4.87
N SER A 203 -8.00 2.46 3.94
CA SER A 203 -6.56 2.62 3.70
C SER A 203 -5.93 3.37 4.89
N PRO A 204 -4.78 2.90 5.42
CA PRO A 204 -4.12 3.52 6.58
C PRO A 204 -3.88 5.03 6.44
N VAL A 205 -3.76 5.52 5.21
CA VAL A 205 -3.59 6.95 4.87
C VAL A 205 -4.80 7.79 5.27
N TYR A 206 -6.01 7.25 5.09
CA TYR A 206 -7.25 7.96 5.39
C TYR A 206 -7.73 7.70 6.81
N GLU A 207 -7.30 6.62 7.47
CA GLU A 207 -7.54 6.44 8.91
C GLU A 207 -6.88 7.57 9.72
N ASP A 208 -5.69 8.01 9.34
CA ASP A 208 -4.99 9.09 10.03
C ASP A 208 -5.65 10.46 9.76
N ASP A 209 -6.06 10.75 8.53
CA ASP A 209 -6.87 11.94 8.22
C ASP A 209 -8.24 11.90 8.94
N HIS A 210 -8.87 10.73 9.04
CA HIS A 210 -10.13 10.54 9.76
C HIS A 210 -9.96 10.84 11.25
N LYS A 211 -8.85 10.39 11.87
CA LYS A 211 -8.52 10.72 13.26
C LYS A 211 -8.38 12.23 13.47
N GLU A 212 -7.74 12.93 12.54
CA GLU A 212 -7.59 14.40 12.61
C GLU A 212 -8.93 15.12 12.47
N VAL A 213 -9.78 14.72 11.51
CA VAL A 213 -11.10 15.31 11.30
C VAL A 213 -12.02 15.08 12.49
N VAL A 214 -12.06 13.85 13.03
CA VAL A 214 -12.84 13.55 14.24
C VAL A 214 -12.32 14.35 15.43
N GLY A 215 -11.00 14.50 15.57
CA GLY A 215 -10.39 15.35 16.59
C GLY A 215 -10.75 16.83 16.45
N PHE A 216 -10.84 17.36 15.23
CA PHE A 216 -11.31 18.73 14.97
C PHE A 216 -12.79 18.89 15.32
N LEU A 217 -13.64 17.95 14.89
CA LEU A 217 -15.07 17.98 15.15
C LEU A 217 -15.37 17.89 16.66
N ALA A 218 -14.63 17.06 17.39
CA ALA A 218 -14.70 16.97 18.85
C ALA A 218 -14.29 18.30 19.52
N LYS A 219 -13.22 18.95 19.06
CA LYS A 219 -12.75 20.25 19.59
C LYS A 219 -13.74 21.38 19.31
N SER A 220 -14.41 21.34 18.16
CA SER A 220 -15.44 22.31 17.78
C SER A 220 -16.79 22.12 18.51
N GLY A 221 -16.94 21.03 19.28
CA GLY A 221 -18.17 20.71 20.00
C GLY A 221 -19.35 20.27 19.11
N ILE A 222 -19.10 19.97 17.83
CA ILE A 222 -20.12 19.50 16.88
C ILE A 222 -20.49 18.03 17.15
N ILE A 223 -19.54 17.25 17.66
CA ILE A 223 -19.69 15.81 17.90
C ILE A 223 -19.52 15.51 19.39
N ASP A 224 -20.44 14.70 19.92
CA ASP A 224 -20.38 14.22 21.31
C ASP A 224 -19.23 13.23 21.54
N GLY A 225 -18.71 13.19 22.76
CA GLY A 225 -17.62 12.27 23.11
C GLY A 225 -17.97 10.78 22.93
N GLU A 226 -19.25 10.40 22.94
CA GLU A 226 -19.70 9.04 22.58
C GLU A 226 -19.55 8.78 21.07
N SER A 227 -19.96 9.74 20.25
CA SER A 227 -19.81 9.67 18.79
C SER A 227 -18.34 9.68 18.34
N VAL A 228 -17.45 10.36 19.08
CA VAL A 228 -15.99 10.29 18.86
C VAL A 228 -15.45 8.87 19.04
N LEU A 229 -15.93 8.16 20.07
CA LEU A 229 -15.54 6.78 20.35
C LEU A 229 -16.09 5.78 19.33
N ASP A 230 -17.16 6.14 18.63
CA ASP A 230 -17.72 5.32 17.55
C ASP A 230 -17.04 5.51 16.21
N LEU A 231 -16.57 6.73 15.94
CA LEU A 231 -15.90 7.07 14.68
C LEU A 231 -14.42 6.64 14.69
N LEU A 232 -13.79 6.54 15.86
CA LEU A 232 -12.39 6.14 15.98
C LEU A 232 -12.22 4.64 16.26
N PRO A 233 -11.25 3.96 15.63
CA PRO A 233 -10.90 2.59 15.98
C PRO A 233 -10.07 2.57 17.28
N VAL A 234 -10.76 2.66 18.42
CA VAL A 234 -10.12 2.64 19.77
C VAL A 234 -10.26 1.26 20.41
N PRO A 235 -9.19 0.69 21.00
CA PRO A 235 -9.30 -0.54 21.78
C PRO A 235 -10.23 -0.34 22.98
N ASN A 236 -11.02 -1.36 23.31
CA ASN A 236 -11.99 -1.37 24.43
C ASN A 236 -13.07 -0.27 24.35
N ARG A 237 -13.61 -0.04 23.14
CA ARG A 237 -14.68 0.94 22.88
C ARG A 237 -15.85 0.88 23.86
N ASP A 238 -16.37 -0.31 24.14
CA ASP A 238 -17.57 -0.46 24.98
C ASP A 238 -17.32 -0.06 26.45
N MET A 239 -16.13 -0.34 26.98
CA MET A 239 -15.73 0.11 28.32
C MET A 239 -15.61 1.64 28.37
N LEU A 240 -15.04 2.26 27.33
CA LEU A 240 -14.89 3.70 27.24
C LEU A 240 -16.24 4.42 27.13
N LYS A 241 -17.20 3.86 26.39
CA LYS A 241 -18.58 4.35 26.34
C LYS A 241 -19.26 4.31 27.71
N GLN A 242 -19.13 3.21 28.43
CA GLN A 242 -19.68 3.08 29.78
C GLN A 242 -19.07 4.11 30.74
N ARG A 243 -17.75 4.31 30.70
CA ARG A 243 -17.08 5.36 31.48
C ARG A 243 -17.54 6.77 31.09
N PHE A 244 -17.73 7.03 29.80
CA PHE A 244 -18.23 8.32 29.32
C PHE A 244 -19.64 8.62 29.85
N LYS A 245 -20.55 7.64 29.80
CA LYS A 245 -21.90 7.75 30.39
C LYS A 245 -21.85 7.98 31.90
N GLN A 246 -20.97 7.29 32.62
CA GLN A 246 -20.75 7.51 34.05
C GLN A 246 -20.23 8.92 34.36
N MET A 247 -19.27 9.43 33.58
CA MET A 247 -18.76 10.80 33.74
C MET A 247 -19.82 11.86 33.43
N GLN A 248 -20.67 11.65 32.41
CA GLN A 248 -21.78 12.55 32.13
C GLN A 248 -22.81 12.56 33.26
N ALA A 249 -23.16 11.38 33.79
CA ALA A 249 -24.05 11.27 34.94
C ALA A 249 -23.48 11.96 36.20
N GLN A 250 -22.18 11.78 36.46
CA GLN A 250 -21.48 12.46 37.56
C GLN A 250 -21.40 13.98 37.36
N LYS A 251 -21.15 14.46 36.14
CA LYS A 251 -21.18 15.89 35.82
C LYS A 251 -22.58 16.48 35.99
N ALA A 252 -23.63 15.76 35.59
CA ALA A 252 -25.01 16.19 35.77
C ALA A 252 -25.40 16.25 37.25
N GLN A 253 -24.98 15.27 38.06
CA GLN A 253 -25.15 15.27 39.52
C GLN A 253 -24.39 16.42 40.17
N PHE A 254 -23.13 16.66 39.76
CA PHE A 254 -22.31 17.75 40.26
C PHE A 254 -22.89 19.14 39.90
N LEU A 255 -23.50 19.30 38.73
CA LEU A 255 -24.22 20.53 38.35
C LEU A 255 -25.52 20.74 39.15
N GLN A 256 -26.19 19.66 39.56
CA GLN A 256 -27.39 19.74 40.40
C GLN A 256 -27.07 20.06 41.86
N GLU A 257 -25.92 19.61 42.38
CA GLU A 257 -25.48 19.85 43.75
C GLU A 257 -24.84 21.25 43.95
N HIS A 258 -24.34 21.88 42.87
CA HIS A 258 -23.70 23.21 42.92
C HIS A 258 -24.28 24.22 41.91
N PRO A 259 -25.54 24.69 42.09
CA PRO A 259 -26.15 25.69 41.21
C PRO A 259 -25.45 27.07 41.22
N GLU A 260 -24.62 27.38 42.22
CA GLU A 260 -23.86 28.64 42.30
C GLU A 260 -22.71 28.76 41.27
N MET A 261 -22.25 27.64 40.69
CA MET A 261 -21.15 27.62 39.72
C MET A 261 -21.62 27.87 38.28
N VAL A 262 -22.89 27.59 37.96
CA VAL A 262 -23.51 27.89 36.66
C VAL A 262 -23.58 29.41 36.45
N ALA A 263 -23.95 30.16 37.50
CA ALA A 263 -23.99 31.62 37.48
C ALA A 263 -22.59 32.28 37.30
N LYS A 264 -21.51 31.61 37.74
CA LYS A 264 -20.12 32.10 37.53
C LYS A 264 -19.56 31.75 36.15
N MET A 265 -20.02 30.68 35.51
CA MET A 265 -19.63 30.37 34.12
C MET A 265 -20.30 31.31 33.11
N GLU A 266 -21.55 31.72 33.34
CA GLU A 266 -22.22 32.73 32.51
C GLU A 266 -21.58 34.12 32.61
N GLN A 267 -21.03 34.49 33.78
CA GLN A 267 -20.32 35.78 33.96
C GLN A 267 -18.91 35.81 33.33
N HIS A 268 -18.29 34.67 33.05
CA HIS A 268 -16.97 34.58 32.43
C HIS A 268 -16.99 34.26 30.92
N GLY A 269 -18.16 33.98 30.33
CA GLY A 269 -18.35 33.77 28.88
C GLY A 269 -18.49 35.04 28.03
N HIS A 270 -18.41 36.22 28.64
CA HIS A 270 -18.39 37.52 27.97
C HIS A 270 -17.09 38.29 28.30
N LYS A 271 -15.95 37.76 27.88
CA LYS A 271 -14.74 38.53 27.57
C LYS A 271 -13.99 37.89 26.40
#